data_AF-A0A7X6P2T8-F1
#
_entry.id   AF-A0A7X6P2T8-F1
#
_cell.length_a   1.000
_cell.length_b   1.000
_cell.length_c   1.000
_cell.angle_alpha   90.00
_cell.angle_beta   90.00
_cell.angle_gamma   90.00
#
_symmetry.space_group_name_H-M   'P 1'
#
loop_
_entity.id
_entity.type
_entity.pdbx_description
1 polymer ?
#
loop_
_entity_poly.entity_id
_entity_poly.type
_entity_poly.pdbx_seq_one_letter_code
_entity_poly.pdbx_strand_id
1 'polypeptide(L)'
;TTTAPSEVAVHVAGAVNLPGVVRLAAAGRVVDAVSAAGGPRPDADLDRVNLASPLYDGSRIYVPAIGESSTPTVVAGAGPAGSGEPSVGASGSGTATNPSGASAAAPVNINTATAAELETLPGIGPATAAAIIAHRERSGPFASPQALDDVRGIGPAKVEALADLVVVG
;
A
#
# COMPACT_ATOMS: atom_id res chain seq x y z
N THR A 1 1.64 41.39 9.02
CA THR A 1 1.75 40.91 7.63
C THR A 1 2.87 39.91 7.59
N THR A 2 2.59 38.63 7.47
CA THR A 2 3.65 37.61 7.36
C THR A 2 4.09 37.57 5.91
N THR A 3 5.28 38.09 5.63
CA THR A 3 5.97 37.94 4.34
C THR A 3 6.22 36.45 4.15
N ALA A 4 5.49 35.81 3.23
CA ALA A 4 5.74 34.42 2.87
C ALA A 4 7.16 34.32 2.28
N PRO A 5 7.94 33.28 2.62
CA PRO A 5 9.26 33.08 2.04
C PRO A 5 9.12 32.95 0.51
N SER A 6 10.00 33.62 -0.24
CA SER A 6 9.99 33.60 -1.71
C SER A 6 10.43 32.24 -2.28
N GLU A 7 11.06 31.40 -1.45
CA GLU A 7 11.57 30.07 -1.82
C GLU A 7 11.19 29.03 -0.76
N VAL A 8 10.98 27.80 -1.19
CA VAL A 8 10.68 26.64 -0.36
C VAL A 8 11.74 25.55 -0.59
N ALA A 9 12.23 24.95 0.50
CA ALA A 9 13.11 23.80 0.45
C ALA A 9 12.28 22.51 0.51
N VAL A 10 12.45 21.64 -0.47
CA VAL A 10 11.65 20.42 -0.62
C VAL A 10 12.57 19.22 -0.80
N HIS A 11 12.33 18.16 -0.05
CA HIS A 11 13.10 16.92 -0.16
C HIS A 11 12.43 15.99 -1.18
N VAL A 12 13.07 15.76 -2.33
CA VAL A 12 12.62 14.81 -3.35
C VAL A 12 13.41 13.51 -3.21
N ALA A 13 12.71 12.40 -3.02
CA ALA A 13 13.28 11.08 -2.82
C ALA A 13 12.61 10.06 -3.76
N GLY A 14 13.23 8.88 -3.92
CA GLY A 14 12.71 7.80 -4.77
C GLY A 14 13.26 7.87 -6.19
N ALA A 15 12.45 7.47 -7.18
CA ALA A 15 12.78 7.28 -8.60
C ALA A 15 13.00 8.59 -9.39
N VAL A 16 13.79 9.52 -8.85
CA VAL A 16 14.25 10.75 -9.54
C VAL A 16 15.75 10.68 -9.83
N ASN A 17 16.23 11.46 -10.79
CA ASN A 17 17.64 11.40 -11.21
C ASN A 17 18.62 11.91 -10.14
N LEU A 18 18.24 12.98 -9.43
CA LEU A 18 19.01 13.61 -8.36
C LEU A 18 18.15 13.70 -7.08
N PRO A 19 18.01 12.62 -6.30
CA PRO A 19 17.32 12.67 -5.02
C PRO A 19 18.08 13.58 -4.04
N GLY A 20 17.35 14.40 -3.30
CA GLY A 20 17.93 15.38 -2.39
C GLY A 20 16.99 16.54 -2.09
N VAL A 21 17.53 17.57 -1.42
CA VAL A 21 16.78 18.80 -1.12
C VAL A 21 16.97 19.78 -2.27
N VAL A 22 15.87 20.20 -2.88
CA VAL A 22 15.81 21.22 -3.93
C VAL A 22 15.14 22.49 -3.39
N ARG A 23 15.59 23.65 -3.87
CA ARG A 23 15.00 24.95 -3.53
C ARG A 23 14.26 25.47 -4.74
N LEU A 24 12.97 25.79 -4.57
CA LEU A 24 12.11 26.30 -5.64
C LEU A 24 11.34 27.52 -5.17
N ALA A 25 10.77 28.28 -6.10
CA ALA A 25 9.86 29.37 -5.76
C ALA A 25 8.65 28.83 -4.96
N ALA A 26 8.19 29.59 -3.96
CA ALA A 26 7.10 29.17 -3.07
C ALA A 26 5.74 28.92 -3.77
N ALA A 27 5.58 29.38 -5.02
CA ALA A 27 4.41 29.10 -5.86
C ALA A 27 4.56 27.82 -6.73
N GLY A 28 5.67 27.09 -6.57
CA GLY A 28 5.97 25.88 -7.33
C GLY A 28 5.05 24.71 -6.98
N ARG A 29 4.96 23.75 -7.91
CA ARG A 29 4.20 22.50 -7.74
C ARG A 29 5.14 21.30 -7.67
N VAL A 30 4.63 20.15 -7.26
CA VAL A 30 5.39 18.89 -7.19
C VAL A 30 6.12 18.56 -8.50
N VAL A 31 5.51 18.80 -9.67
CA VAL A 31 6.16 18.64 -10.98
C VAL A 31 7.43 19.49 -11.15
N ASP A 32 7.43 20.68 -10.57
CA ASP A 32 8.55 21.63 -10.63
C ASP A 32 9.70 21.10 -9.75
N ALA A 33 9.37 20.58 -8.56
CA ALA A 33 10.35 19.92 -7.69
C ALA A 33 10.98 18.67 -8.32
N VAL A 34 10.18 17.83 -8.97
CA VAL A 34 10.68 16.64 -9.67
C VAL A 34 11.56 17.03 -10.86
N SER A 35 11.19 18.09 -11.58
CA SER A 35 12.02 18.62 -12.69
C SER A 35 13.33 19.21 -12.18
N ALA A 36 13.30 19.96 -11.08
CA ALA A 36 14.49 20.50 -10.42
C ALA A 36 15.40 19.39 -9.84
N ALA A 37 14.83 18.24 -9.48
CA ALA A 37 15.55 17.02 -9.09
C ALA A 37 16.13 16.25 -10.30
N GLY A 38 16.26 16.89 -11.46
CA GLY A 38 16.81 16.28 -12.67
C GLY A 38 15.82 15.41 -13.45
N GLY A 39 14.52 15.53 -13.15
CA GLY A 39 13.46 14.79 -13.81
C GLY A 39 13.22 13.38 -13.25
N PRO A 40 12.10 12.77 -13.65
CA PRO A 40 11.79 11.38 -13.31
C PRO A 40 12.77 10.41 -13.99
N ARG A 41 13.12 9.31 -13.30
CA ARG A 41 13.79 8.18 -13.95
C ARG A 41 12.84 7.47 -14.92
N PRO A 42 13.35 6.65 -15.86
CA PRO A 42 12.51 5.86 -16.78
C PRO A 42 11.57 4.88 -16.05
N ASP A 43 12.00 4.43 -14.88
CA ASP A 43 11.26 3.54 -14.01
C ASP A 43 10.40 4.30 -12.98
N ALA A 44 10.23 5.62 -13.11
CA ALA A 44 9.46 6.40 -12.14
C ALA A 44 7.96 6.31 -12.40
N ASP A 45 7.20 6.01 -11.35
CA ASP A 45 5.75 5.97 -11.39
C ASP A 45 5.18 7.31 -10.89
N LEU A 46 5.08 8.27 -11.81
CA LEU A 46 4.53 9.59 -11.53
C LEU A 46 3.01 9.60 -11.42
N ASP A 47 2.32 8.57 -11.92
CA ASP A 47 0.85 8.47 -11.83
C ASP A 47 0.40 8.31 -10.37
N ARG A 48 1.26 7.68 -9.55
CA ARG A 48 1.07 7.56 -8.10
C ARG A 48 1.38 8.83 -7.30
N VAL A 49 1.84 9.90 -7.95
CA VAL A 49 2.22 11.16 -7.29
C VAL A 49 1.32 12.29 -7.77
N ASN A 50 0.77 13.08 -6.84
CA ASN A 50 0.02 14.28 -7.21
C ASN A 50 0.97 15.41 -7.67
N LEU A 51 1.31 15.40 -8.96
CA LEU A 51 2.20 16.39 -9.60
C LEU A 51 1.69 17.83 -9.52
N ALA A 52 0.37 18.01 -9.39
CA ALA A 52 -0.26 19.32 -9.33
C ALA A 52 -0.27 19.91 -7.91
N SER A 53 0.12 19.14 -6.88
CA SER A 53 0.06 19.61 -5.51
C SER A 53 1.00 20.82 -5.28
N PRO A 54 0.57 21.85 -4.55
CA PRO A 54 1.43 22.97 -4.18
C PRO A 54 2.57 22.51 -3.27
N LEU A 55 3.73 23.15 -3.41
CA LEU A 55 4.89 22.90 -2.55
C LEU A 55 4.82 23.73 -1.27
N TYR A 56 5.21 23.13 -0.16
CA TYR A 56 5.42 23.83 1.11
C TYR A 56 6.87 23.64 1.57
N ASP A 57 7.42 24.63 2.27
CA ASP A 57 8.74 24.51 2.88
C ASP A 57 8.81 23.32 3.84
N GLY A 58 9.89 22.55 3.75
CA GLY A 58 10.08 21.33 4.54
C GLY A 58 9.28 20.12 4.05
N SER A 59 8.57 20.21 2.91
CA SER A 59 7.83 19.07 2.35
C SER A 59 8.76 17.96 1.89
N ARG A 60 8.31 16.71 2.02
CA ARG A 60 8.98 15.53 1.45
C ARG A 60 8.11 14.90 0.38
N ILE A 61 8.68 14.69 -0.78
CA ILE A 61 8.04 14.08 -1.94
C ILE A 61 8.78 12.77 -2.22
N TYR A 62 8.04 11.68 -2.26
CA TYR A 62 8.58 10.37 -2.64
C TYR A 62 7.98 9.98 -3.99
N VAL A 63 8.85 9.70 -4.97
CA VAL A 63 8.45 9.20 -6.28
C VAL A 63 8.70 7.68 -6.28
N PRO A 64 7.65 6.85 -6.31
CA PRO A 64 7.83 5.40 -6.37
C PRO A 64 8.36 4.96 -7.74
N ALA A 65 8.97 3.78 -7.79
CA ALA A 65 9.32 3.11 -9.04
C ALA A 65 8.14 2.27 -9.58
N ILE A 66 8.12 2.02 -10.89
CA ILE A 66 7.09 1.23 -11.56
C ILE A 66 7.19 -0.21 -11.06
N GLY A 67 6.13 -0.70 -10.42
CA GLY A 67 6.12 -2.03 -9.80
C GLY A 67 6.68 -2.10 -8.37
N GLU A 68 7.05 -0.97 -7.76
CA GLU A 68 7.35 -0.90 -6.32
C GLU A 68 6.04 -1.02 -5.52
N SER A 69 5.84 -2.20 -4.90
CA SER A 69 4.85 -2.39 -3.83
C SER A 69 5.47 -1.94 -2.51
N SER A 70 4.83 -0.96 -1.87
CA SER A 70 5.26 -0.25 -0.66
C SER A 70 6.01 -1.09 0.37
N THR A 71 7.22 -0.65 0.73
CA THR A 71 7.60 -0.31 2.12
C THR A 71 8.98 0.35 2.14
N PRO A 72 9.10 1.68 2.17
CA PRO A 72 10.32 2.29 2.68
C PRO A 72 10.33 2.10 4.20
N THR A 73 11.12 1.14 4.69
CA THR A 73 11.57 1.16 6.10
C THR A 73 12.29 2.48 6.32
N VAL A 74 11.64 3.39 7.03
CA VAL A 74 12.28 4.61 7.54
C VAL A 74 13.24 4.15 8.63
N VAL A 75 14.52 3.98 8.30
CA VAL A 75 15.58 3.89 9.31
C VAL A 75 15.73 5.29 9.90
N ALA A 76 15.07 5.51 11.04
CA ALA A 76 15.52 6.51 12.00
C ALA A 76 16.95 6.16 12.41
N GLY A 77 17.84 7.14 12.34
CA GLY A 77 19.29 6.93 12.33
C GLY A 77 19.85 6.05 13.44
N ALA A 78 20.76 5.17 13.06
CA ALA A 78 21.77 4.59 13.93
C ALA A 78 23.13 4.74 13.22
N GLY A 79 24.09 5.32 13.94
CA GLY A 79 25.48 5.43 13.51
C GLY A 79 26.14 4.05 13.29
N PRO A 80 27.38 4.01 12.79
CA PRO A 80 28.01 2.77 12.39
C PRO A 80 28.58 2.01 13.60
N ALA A 81 28.86 0.74 13.36
CA ALA A 81 29.67 -0.19 14.13
C ALA A 81 28.91 -1.13 15.10
N GLY A 82 28.93 -2.42 14.73
CA GLY A 82 28.54 -3.50 15.61
C GLY A 82 28.37 -4.81 14.86
N SER A 83 29.48 -5.45 14.50
CA SER A 83 29.55 -6.83 14.02
C SER A 83 28.82 -7.78 14.99
N GLY A 84 28.01 -8.69 14.46
CA GLY A 84 27.40 -9.73 15.30
C GLY A 84 26.30 -10.53 14.60
N GLU A 85 26.69 -11.48 13.75
CA GLU A 85 25.95 -12.75 13.66
C GLU A 85 26.44 -13.67 14.79
N PRO A 86 25.74 -14.75 15.20
CA PRO A 86 24.33 -15.10 15.01
C PRO A 86 23.64 -15.51 16.35
N SER A 87 22.32 -15.67 16.39
CA SER A 87 21.69 -16.66 17.29
C SER A 87 20.24 -16.96 16.94
N VAL A 88 19.97 -18.26 16.88
CA VAL A 88 18.67 -18.91 16.80
C VAL A 88 17.84 -18.68 18.07
N GLY A 89 16.53 -18.47 17.94
CA GLY A 89 15.64 -18.47 19.12
C GLY A 89 14.27 -17.80 18.93
N ALA A 90 13.26 -18.64 18.69
CA ALA A 90 11.90 -18.60 19.26
C ALA A 90 11.07 -17.29 19.29
N SER A 91 9.92 -17.37 18.61
CA SER A 91 8.56 -17.17 19.14
C SER A 91 8.27 -15.97 20.07
N GLY A 92 7.52 -15.02 19.52
CA GLY A 92 6.75 -14.01 20.24
C GLY A 92 6.19 -13.01 19.24
N SER A 93 5.00 -13.25 18.67
CA SER A 93 3.73 -12.72 19.16
C SER A 93 3.82 -11.26 19.58
N GLY A 94 3.35 -10.36 18.72
CA GLY A 94 3.31 -8.94 19.01
C GLY A 94 3.02 -8.02 17.83
N THR A 95 2.23 -8.42 16.84
CA THR A 95 1.81 -7.49 15.77
C THR A 95 0.45 -6.89 16.13
N ALA A 96 0.50 -5.89 17.01
CA ALA A 96 -0.55 -4.88 17.07
C ALA A 96 -0.43 -4.01 15.82
N THR A 97 -1.29 -4.23 14.83
CA THR A 97 -1.64 -3.15 13.88
C THR A 97 -3.11 -3.26 13.55
N ASN A 98 -3.90 -2.57 14.35
CA ASN A 98 -5.17 -2.05 13.89
C ASN A 98 -4.98 -0.55 13.69
N PRO A 99 -5.27 -0.02 12.51
CA PRO A 99 -6.09 1.16 12.45
C PRO A 99 -7.43 0.72 11.87
N SER A 100 -8.39 0.64 12.78
CA SER A 100 -9.80 0.67 12.47
C SER A 100 -10.06 1.96 11.70
N GLY A 101 -10.39 1.80 10.42
CA GLY A 101 -10.89 2.83 9.54
C GLY A 101 -12.05 2.22 8.77
N ALA A 102 -13.20 2.14 9.44
CA ALA A 102 -14.47 1.73 8.88
C ALA A 102 -14.74 2.50 7.57
N SER A 103 -14.59 1.79 6.44
CA SER A 103 -15.39 2.12 5.27
C SER A 103 -16.58 1.17 5.33
N ALA A 104 -17.77 1.74 5.50
CA ALA A 104 -19.03 1.02 5.46
C ALA A 104 -19.00 0.00 4.32
N ALA A 105 -19.20 -1.25 4.70
CA ALA A 105 -19.03 -2.46 3.92
C ALA A 105 -19.74 -2.36 2.56
N ALA A 106 -18.98 -2.02 1.52
CA ALA A 106 -19.40 -2.42 0.19
C ALA A 106 -19.29 -3.95 0.15
N PRO A 107 -20.35 -4.66 -0.27
CA PRO A 107 -20.29 -6.10 -0.33
C PRO A 107 -19.15 -6.52 -1.27
N VAL A 108 -18.29 -7.42 -0.79
CA VAL A 108 -17.10 -7.86 -1.52
C VAL A 108 -17.53 -8.82 -2.61
N ASN A 109 -17.21 -8.50 -3.86
CA ASN A 109 -17.60 -9.35 -4.97
C ASN A 109 -16.65 -10.55 -5.09
N ILE A 110 -17.10 -11.76 -4.76
CA ILE A 110 -16.26 -12.97 -4.74
C ILE A 110 -15.66 -13.31 -6.12
N ASN A 111 -16.31 -12.90 -7.22
CA ASN A 111 -15.85 -13.20 -8.57
C ASN A 111 -14.76 -12.25 -9.04
N THR A 112 -14.77 -10.99 -8.58
CA THR A 112 -13.82 -9.95 -9.01
C THR A 112 -12.83 -9.55 -7.92
N ALA A 113 -13.07 -9.91 -6.67
CA ALA A 113 -12.25 -9.53 -5.53
C ALA A 113 -10.83 -10.07 -5.65
N THR A 114 -9.90 -9.26 -5.17
CA THR A 114 -8.48 -9.61 -4.99
C THR A 114 -8.26 -10.37 -3.69
N ALA A 115 -7.09 -11.02 -3.54
CA ALA A 115 -6.75 -11.74 -2.31
C ALA A 115 -6.87 -10.84 -1.06
N ALA A 116 -6.36 -9.61 -1.15
CA ALA A 116 -6.43 -8.63 -0.07
C ALA A 116 -7.87 -8.25 0.30
N GLU A 117 -8.78 -8.17 -0.67
CA GLU A 117 -10.21 -7.88 -0.41
C GLU A 117 -10.90 -9.06 0.25
N LEU A 118 -10.60 -10.28 -0.17
CA LEU A 118 -11.11 -11.49 0.48
C LEU A 118 -10.61 -11.59 1.93
N GLU A 119 -9.36 -11.21 2.19
CA GLU A 119 -8.76 -11.16 3.54
C GLU A 119 -9.39 -10.11 4.46
N THR A 120 -10.12 -9.14 3.94
CA THR A 120 -10.90 -8.20 4.78
C THR A 120 -12.11 -8.86 5.44
N LEU A 121 -12.54 -10.02 4.93
CA LEU A 121 -13.71 -10.74 5.42
C LEU A 121 -13.39 -11.49 6.72
N PRO A 122 -14.30 -11.50 7.71
CA PRO A 122 -14.06 -12.12 8.99
C PRO A 122 -13.84 -13.64 8.85
N GLY A 123 -12.65 -14.11 9.24
CA GLY A 123 -12.29 -15.53 9.18
C GLY A 123 -11.71 -16.01 7.84
N ILE A 124 -11.48 -15.11 6.89
CA ILE A 124 -10.68 -15.37 5.69
C ILE A 124 -9.25 -14.90 5.93
N GLY A 125 -8.32 -15.86 5.89
CA GLY A 125 -6.89 -15.57 5.90
C GLY A 125 -6.26 -15.76 4.52
N PRO A 126 -4.96 -15.49 4.38
CA PRO A 126 -4.23 -15.57 3.11
C PRO A 126 -4.36 -16.95 2.44
N ALA A 127 -4.34 -18.02 3.23
CA ALA A 127 -4.51 -19.39 2.73
C ALA A 127 -5.91 -19.63 2.14
N THR A 128 -6.94 -19.07 2.76
CA THR A 128 -8.34 -19.21 2.33
C THR A 128 -8.62 -18.32 1.12
N ALA A 129 -8.15 -17.08 1.12
CA ALA A 129 -8.25 -16.18 -0.04
C ALA A 129 -7.60 -16.79 -1.29
N ALA A 130 -6.40 -17.36 -1.15
CA ALA A 130 -5.74 -18.08 -2.25
C ALA A 130 -6.55 -19.29 -2.73
N ALA A 131 -7.21 -20.02 -1.82
CA ALA A 131 -8.06 -21.15 -2.18
C ALA A 131 -9.31 -20.73 -2.96
N ILE A 132 -9.92 -19.59 -2.62
CA ILE A 132 -11.06 -19.01 -3.35
C ILE A 132 -10.66 -18.67 -4.80
N ILE A 133 -9.51 -18.01 -4.97
CA ILE A 133 -8.99 -17.64 -6.29
C ILE A 133 -8.70 -18.89 -7.12
N ALA A 134 -8.00 -19.88 -6.54
CA ALA A 134 -7.69 -21.12 -7.22
C ALA A 134 -8.96 -21.93 -7.59
N HIS A 135 -9.99 -21.89 -6.73
CA HIS A 135 -11.29 -22.49 -7.04
C HIS A 135 -11.97 -21.76 -8.20
N ARG A 136 -11.95 -20.42 -8.23
CA ARG A 136 -12.49 -19.63 -9.34
C ARG A 136 -11.81 -19.96 -10.67
N GLU A 137 -10.49 -20.13 -10.68
CA GLU A 137 -9.73 -20.48 -11.89
C GLU A 137 -10.01 -21.90 -12.37
N ARG A 138 -10.30 -22.83 -11.45
CA ARG A 138 -10.55 -24.25 -11.77
C ARG A 138 -12.00 -24.55 -12.12
N SER A 139 -12.94 -24.04 -11.33
CA SER A 139 -14.37 -24.35 -11.39
C SER A 139 -15.18 -23.28 -12.12
N GLY A 140 -14.62 -22.09 -12.32
CA GLY A 140 -15.30 -20.93 -12.89
C GLY A 140 -15.87 -19.98 -11.83
N PRO A 141 -16.64 -18.96 -12.23
CA PRO A 141 -17.21 -17.98 -11.32
C PRO A 141 -18.20 -18.62 -10.34
N PHE A 142 -18.25 -18.10 -9.11
CA PHE A 142 -19.22 -18.48 -8.09
C PHE A 142 -20.60 -17.94 -8.45
N ALA A 143 -21.60 -18.82 -8.46
CA ALA A 143 -22.98 -18.47 -8.74
C ALA A 143 -23.71 -17.87 -7.52
N SER A 144 -23.27 -18.22 -6.31
CA SER A 144 -23.86 -17.79 -5.04
C SER A 144 -22.81 -17.72 -3.94
N PRO A 145 -23.02 -16.92 -2.88
CA PRO A 145 -22.11 -16.88 -1.74
C PRO A 145 -22.00 -18.24 -1.00
N GLN A 146 -23.02 -19.10 -1.08
CA GLN A 146 -22.98 -20.46 -0.54
C GLN A 146 -21.92 -21.36 -1.20
N ALA A 147 -21.52 -21.07 -2.45
CA ALA A 147 -20.54 -21.89 -3.16
C ALA A 147 -19.12 -21.80 -2.54
N LEU A 148 -18.91 -20.89 -1.59
CA LEU A 148 -17.69 -20.84 -0.78
C LEU A 148 -17.50 -22.08 0.09
N ASP A 149 -18.56 -22.84 0.39
CA ASP A 149 -18.47 -24.09 1.16
C ASP A 149 -17.59 -25.15 0.48
N ASP A 150 -17.49 -25.14 -0.85
CA ASP A 150 -16.63 -26.07 -1.61
C ASP A 150 -15.14 -25.70 -1.50
N VAL A 151 -14.83 -24.49 -1.02
CA VAL A 151 -13.46 -24.01 -0.88
C VAL A 151 -12.82 -24.58 0.38
N ARG A 152 -11.69 -25.27 0.20
CA ARG A 152 -10.91 -25.86 1.28
C ARG A 152 -10.50 -24.81 2.33
N GLY A 153 -11.03 -24.94 3.55
CA GLY A 153 -10.74 -24.04 4.69
C GLY A 153 -11.83 -23.01 4.98
N ILE A 154 -12.89 -22.99 4.18
CA ILE A 154 -14.16 -22.37 4.49
C ILE A 154 -15.10 -23.47 4.98
N GLY A 155 -15.75 -23.23 6.12
CA GLY A 155 -16.77 -24.13 6.64
C GLY A 155 -18.09 -23.38 6.80
N PRO A 156 -19.19 -24.07 7.12
CA PRO A 156 -20.54 -23.50 7.15
C PRO A 156 -20.64 -22.27 8.06
N ALA A 157 -19.97 -22.30 9.21
CA ALA A 157 -19.92 -21.17 10.15
C ALA A 157 -19.29 -19.90 9.55
N LYS A 158 -18.32 -20.05 8.65
CA LYS A 158 -17.71 -18.91 7.93
C LYS A 158 -18.62 -18.45 6.79
N VAL A 159 -19.21 -19.38 6.04
CA VAL A 159 -20.13 -19.03 4.93
C VAL A 159 -21.30 -18.18 5.44
N GLU A 160 -21.91 -18.53 6.58
CA GLU A 160 -22.99 -17.72 7.17
C GLU A 160 -22.54 -16.30 7.52
N ALA A 161 -21.35 -16.17 8.13
CA ALA A 161 -20.81 -14.86 8.49
C ALA A 161 -20.46 -14.01 7.27
N LEU A 162 -20.11 -14.65 6.15
CA LEU A 162 -19.73 -13.99 4.91
C LEU A 162 -20.90 -13.70 3.97
N ALA A 163 -21.97 -14.49 4.02
CA ALA A 163 -23.05 -14.45 3.03
C ALA A 163 -23.76 -13.09 2.94
N ASP A 164 -23.79 -12.32 4.02
CA ASP A 164 -24.35 -10.96 4.06
C ASP A 164 -23.34 -9.88 3.61
N LEU A 165 -22.04 -10.21 3.67
CA LEU A 165 -20.92 -9.30 3.36
C LEU A 165 -20.36 -9.49 1.95
N VAL A 166 -20.77 -10.55 1.24
CA VAL A 166 -20.28 -10.87 -0.10
C VAL A 166 -21.40 -10.84 -1.14
N VAL A 167 -21.02 -10.51 -2.37
CA VAL A 167 -21.91 -10.43 -3.52
C VAL A 167 -21.33 -11.25 -4.67
N VAL A 168 -22.22 -11.77 -5.52
CA VAL A 168 -21.89 -12.33 -6.82
C VAL A 168 -22.31 -11.33 -7.89
N GLY A 169 -21.38 -10.92 -8.75
CA GLY A 169 -21.65 -10.04 -9.89
C GLY A 169 -20.86 -10.44 -11.11
#